data_AF-A0A7X8U3N9-F1
#
_entry.id   AF-A0A7X8U3N9-F1
#
_cell.length_a   1.000
_cell.length_b   1.000
_cell.length_c   1.000
_cell.angle_alpha   90.00
_cell.angle_beta   90.00
_cell.angle_gamma   90.00
#
_symmetry.space_group_name_H-M   'P 1'
#
loop_
_entity.id
_entity.type
_entity.pdbx_description
1 polymer ?
#
loop_
_entity_poly.entity_id
_entity_poly.type
_entity_poly.pdbx_seq_one_letter_code
_entity_poly.pdbx_strand_id
1 'polypeptide(L)'
;MISVLSKENWRGAFYSLVVVVTVWWIVSWLLKMPIVPSPGAVLINITQIFFTKMDAHALASLGRIVGGIIISLLIGVPLGYLMGASEKINRFLAPLVYFTYPVPKLALLPIVMLLFGLGEASKLIMIVLIIVFQIIITARDAVINIPQEIFRSLKSLGAGKLQIFAEIIFPASLSEVLTATRLALGTAVSILFFTETFGTEYGMGYFIMDAWMRVNYLDMYAGIVVLSFMGFCLFTALDLIDNRLSSWR
;
A
#
# COMPACT_ATOMS: atom_id res chain seq x y z
N MET A 1 -10.96 -4.91 18.21
CA MET A 1 -10.41 -5.21 16.88
C MET A 1 -11.46 -4.79 15.85
N ILE A 2 -11.33 -3.59 15.29
CA ILE A 2 -12.30 -3.05 14.32
C ILE A 2 -11.92 -3.66 12.97
N SER A 3 -12.41 -4.86 12.66
CA SER A 3 -12.45 -5.26 11.26
C SER A 3 -13.41 -4.29 10.58
N VAL A 4 -12.96 -3.62 9.53
CA VAL A 4 -13.81 -2.72 8.72
C VAL A 4 -14.99 -3.50 8.12
N LEU A 5 -14.98 -4.84 8.22
CA LEU A 5 -15.92 -5.80 7.65
C LEU A 5 -16.80 -6.53 8.68
N SER A 6 -16.95 -6.04 9.92
CA SER A 6 -18.06 -6.45 10.80
C SER A 6 -19.41 -6.02 10.19
N LYS A 7 -20.49 -6.82 10.32
CA LYS A 7 -21.84 -6.52 9.75
C LYS A 7 -22.36 -5.11 10.09
N GLU A 8 -21.93 -4.54 11.21
CA GLU A 8 -22.28 -3.18 11.66
C GLU A 8 -21.49 -2.09 10.92
N ASN A 9 -20.25 -2.37 10.51
CA ASN A 9 -19.38 -1.43 9.79
C ASN A 9 -19.74 -1.27 8.31
N TRP A 10 -20.36 -2.27 7.69
CA TRP A 10 -20.82 -2.17 6.29
C TRP A 10 -21.87 -1.07 6.10
N ARG A 11 -22.73 -0.87 7.10
CA ARG A 11 -23.69 0.23 7.09
C ARG A 11 -22.97 1.58 7.15
N GLY A 12 -21.99 1.72 8.05
CA GLY A 12 -21.18 2.92 8.18
C GLY A 12 -20.38 3.26 6.91
N ALA A 13 -19.74 2.26 6.29
CA ALA A 13 -19.01 2.42 5.03
C ALA A 13 -19.93 2.79 3.85
N PHE A 14 -21.14 2.21 3.81
CA PHE A 14 -22.14 2.57 2.81
C PHE A 14 -22.61 4.02 3.01
N TYR A 15 -22.93 4.43 4.25
CA TYR A 15 -23.33 5.81 4.55
C TYR A 15 -22.24 6.82 4.20
N SER A 16 -20.97 6.52 4.53
CA SER A 16 -19.86 7.43 4.18
C SER A 16 -19.67 7.54 2.67
N LEU A 17 -19.77 6.43 1.93
CA LEU A 17 -19.71 6.46 0.47
C LEU A 17 -20.86 7.28 -0.13
N VAL A 18 -22.09 7.08 0.35
CA VAL A 18 -23.26 7.85 -0.11
C VAL A 18 -23.04 9.33 0.14
N VAL A 19 -22.57 9.72 1.34
CA VAL A 19 -22.28 11.13 1.66
C VAL A 19 -21.26 11.71 0.69
N VAL A 20 -20.15 11.01 0.42
CA VAL A 20 -19.12 11.48 -0.53
C VAL A 20 -19.70 11.66 -1.94
N VAL A 21 -20.46 10.69 -2.43
CA VAL A 21 -21.09 10.75 -3.77
C VAL A 21 -22.14 11.85 -3.84
N THR A 22 -22.96 12.03 -2.81
CA THR A 22 -23.96 13.09 -2.74
C THR A 22 -23.31 14.47 -2.71
N VAL A 23 -22.24 14.64 -1.93
CA VAL A 23 -21.47 15.90 -1.91
C VAL A 23 -20.88 16.20 -3.29
N TRP A 24 -20.24 15.21 -3.94
CA TRP A 24 -19.72 15.40 -5.29
C TRP A 24 -20.82 15.74 -6.30
N TRP A 25 -21.97 15.06 -6.22
CA TRP A 25 -23.11 15.34 -7.08
C TRP A 25 -23.66 16.77 -6.89
N ILE A 26 -23.83 17.21 -5.64
CA ILE A 26 -24.29 18.58 -5.32
C ILE A 26 -23.30 19.61 -5.86
N VAL A 27 -22.00 19.40 -5.66
CA VAL A 27 -20.94 20.30 -6.15
C VAL A 27 -20.94 20.37 -7.67
N SER A 28 -21.05 19.24 -8.36
CA SER A 28 -21.15 19.20 -9.83
C SER A 28 -22.38 19.95 -10.33
N TRP A 29 -23.53 19.75 -9.68
CA TRP A 29 -24.79 20.41 -10.03
C TRP A 29 -24.76 21.92 -9.77
N LEU A 30 -24.12 22.37 -8.69
CA LEU A 30 -24.00 23.77 -8.32
C LEU A 30 -23.05 24.53 -9.27
N LEU A 31 -21.89 23.94 -9.57
CA LEU A 31 -20.86 24.58 -10.39
C LEU A 31 -21.21 24.58 -11.88
N LYS A 32 -21.87 23.52 -12.39
CA LYS A 32 -22.19 23.35 -13.83
C LYS A 32 -20.99 23.56 -14.77
N MET A 33 -19.77 23.28 -14.28
CA MET A 33 -18.54 23.43 -15.05
C MET A 33 -18.06 22.08 -15.58
N PRO A 34 -17.54 22.01 -16.83
CA PRO A 34 -16.97 20.78 -17.38
C PRO A 34 -15.84 20.15 -16.55
N ILE A 35 -15.16 20.96 -15.73
CA ILE A 35 -14.06 20.53 -14.84
C ILE A 35 -14.52 19.64 -13.67
N VAL A 36 -15.82 19.66 -13.34
CA VAL A 36 -16.42 18.81 -12.28
C VAL A 36 -17.56 17.99 -12.90
N PRO A 37 -17.24 16.92 -13.66
CA PRO A 37 -18.26 16.05 -14.22
C PRO A 37 -19.09 15.40 -13.11
N SER A 38 -20.35 15.06 -13.44
CA SER A 38 -21.22 14.39 -12.49
C SER A 38 -20.74 12.95 -12.21
N PRO A 39 -20.91 12.43 -10.98
CA PRO A 39 -20.52 11.06 -10.65
C PRO A 39 -21.18 10.01 -11.56
N GLY A 40 -22.44 10.24 -11.96
CA GLY A 40 -23.15 9.35 -12.90
C GLY A 40 -22.50 9.32 -14.28
N ALA A 41 -22.09 10.48 -14.80
CA ALA A 41 -21.38 10.54 -16.09
C ALA A 41 -20.03 9.83 -16.04
N VAL A 42 -19.29 9.96 -14.93
CA VAL A 42 -18.00 9.26 -14.73
C VAL A 42 -18.21 7.75 -14.68
N LEU A 43 -19.21 7.26 -13.95
CA LEU A 43 -19.51 5.82 -13.88
C LEU A 43 -19.89 5.24 -15.24
N ILE A 44 -20.73 5.94 -16.00
CA ILE A 44 -21.08 5.53 -17.37
C ILE A 44 -19.82 5.51 -18.24
N ASN A 45 -18.99 6.55 -18.17
CA ASN A 45 -17.75 6.63 -18.95
C ASN A 45 -16.84 5.44 -18.65
N ILE A 46 -16.63 5.11 -17.37
CA ILE A 46 -15.83 3.93 -16.95
C ILE A 46 -16.33 2.67 -17.66
N THR A 47 -17.64 2.39 -17.64
CA THR A 47 -18.17 1.17 -18.29
C THR A 47 -17.94 1.12 -19.79
N GLN A 48 -17.83 2.27 -20.45
CA GLN A 48 -17.58 2.37 -21.90
C GLN A 48 -16.10 2.21 -22.24
N ILE A 49 -15.22 2.85 -21.47
CA ILE A 49 -13.80 2.94 -21.83
C ILE A 49 -12.91 1.90 -21.14
N PHE A 50 -13.39 1.22 -20.10
CA PHE A 50 -12.53 0.37 -19.27
C PHE A 50 -11.77 -0.69 -20.09
N PHE A 51 -12.50 -1.53 -20.82
CA PHE A 51 -11.93 -2.62 -21.62
C PHE A 51 -11.30 -2.19 -22.95
N THR A 52 -11.39 -0.91 -23.30
CA THR A 52 -10.86 -0.40 -24.57
C THR A 52 -9.65 0.50 -24.38
N LYS A 53 -9.52 1.17 -23.22
CA LYS A 53 -8.50 2.18 -22.95
C LYS A 53 -7.84 2.09 -21.58
N MET A 54 -8.43 1.43 -20.59
CA MET A 54 -7.95 1.52 -19.19
C MET A 54 -7.43 0.21 -18.62
N ASP A 55 -7.84 -0.93 -19.14
CA ASP A 55 -7.52 -2.26 -18.64
C ASP A 55 -6.02 -2.52 -18.58
N ALA A 56 -5.27 -2.22 -19.65
CA ALA A 56 -3.82 -2.34 -19.67
C ALA A 56 -3.13 -1.42 -18.65
N HIS A 57 -3.64 -0.19 -18.49
CA HIS A 57 -3.12 0.77 -17.50
C HIS A 57 -3.39 0.31 -16.07
N ALA A 58 -4.59 -0.20 -15.80
CA ALA A 58 -5.00 -0.73 -14.51
C ALA A 58 -4.18 -1.97 -14.13
N LEU A 59 -3.98 -2.89 -15.07
CA LEU A 59 -3.17 -4.09 -14.85
C LEU A 59 -1.70 -3.75 -14.58
N ALA A 60 -1.12 -2.80 -15.32
CA ALA A 60 0.24 -2.34 -15.11
C ALA A 60 0.42 -1.74 -13.70
N SER A 61 -0.47 -0.82 -13.29
CA SER A 61 -0.44 -0.23 -11.95
C SER A 61 -0.66 -1.27 -10.85
N LEU A 62 -1.59 -2.21 -11.04
CA LEU A 62 -1.85 -3.28 -10.08
C LEU A 62 -0.60 -4.14 -9.88
N GLY A 63 0.02 -4.56 -10.98
CA GLY A 63 1.25 -5.35 -10.98
C GLY A 63 2.40 -4.64 -10.25
N ARG A 64 2.56 -3.32 -10.47
CA ARG A 64 3.58 -2.50 -9.80
C ARG A 64 3.34 -2.41 -8.30
N ILE A 65 2.10 -2.16 -7.85
CA ILE A 65 1.77 -2.09 -6.42
C ILE A 65 2.02 -3.44 -5.75
N VAL A 66 1.48 -4.51 -6.33
CA VAL A 66 1.63 -5.87 -5.77
C VAL A 66 3.09 -6.30 -5.76
N GLY A 67 3.83 -6.08 -6.86
CA GLY A 67 5.26 -6.37 -6.95
C GLY A 67 6.08 -5.58 -5.91
N GLY A 68 5.80 -4.28 -5.77
CA GLY A 68 6.45 -3.44 -4.77
C GLY A 68 6.17 -3.87 -3.34
N ILE A 69 4.93 -4.26 -3.01
CA ILE A 69 4.57 -4.83 -1.70
C ILE A 69 5.33 -6.13 -1.45
N ILE A 70 5.35 -7.06 -2.40
CA ILE A 70 6.04 -8.34 -2.27
C ILE A 70 7.53 -8.13 -2.01
N ILE A 71 8.20 -7.29 -2.82
CA ILE A 71 9.62 -6.98 -2.64
C ILE A 71 9.86 -6.34 -1.27
N SER A 72 8.98 -5.43 -0.84
CA SER A 72 9.09 -4.76 0.47
C SER A 72 8.94 -5.74 1.63
N LEU A 73 8.05 -6.73 1.53
CA LEU A 73 7.88 -7.77 2.54
C LEU A 73 9.12 -8.68 2.56
N LEU A 74 9.61 -9.10 1.39
CA LEU A 74 10.80 -9.97 1.28
C LEU A 74 12.07 -9.32 1.84
N ILE A 75 12.19 -7.99 1.79
CA ILE A 75 13.34 -7.27 2.35
C ILE A 75 13.08 -6.87 3.81
N GLY A 76 11.93 -6.28 4.07
CA GLY A 76 11.64 -5.62 5.34
C GLY A 76 11.39 -6.60 6.47
N VAL A 77 10.71 -7.72 6.21
CA VAL A 77 10.40 -8.72 7.23
C VAL A 77 11.68 -9.40 7.75
N PRO A 78 12.58 -9.93 6.89
CA PRO A 78 13.84 -10.51 7.38
C PRO A 78 14.71 -9.50 8.13
N LEU A 79 14.86 -8.28 7.60
CA LEU A 79 15.67 -7.25 8.27
C LEU A 79 15.08 -6.85 9.63
N GLY A 80 13.77 -6.62 9.70
CA GLY A 80 13.09 -6.31 10.95
C GLY A 80 13.25 -7.43 11.99
N TYR A 81 13.07 -8.68 11.59
CA TYR A 81 13.27 -9.82 12.49
C TYR A 81 14.72 -9.98 12.96
N LEU A 82 15.70 -9.78 12.07
CA LEU A 82 17.12 -9.81 12.45
C LEU A 82 17.46 -8.71 13.46
N MET A 83 16.88 -7.51 13.28
CA MET A 83 17.02 -6.41 14.23
C MET A 83 16.33 -6.75 15.56
N GLY A 84 15.13 -7.31 15.55
CA GLY A 84 14.41 -7.67 16.77
C GLY A 84 15.08 -8.81 17.55
N ALA A 85 15.67 -9.78 16.87
CA ALA A 85 16.29 -10.96 17.49
C ALA A 85 17.73 -10.71 17.99
N SER A 86 18.42 -9.66 17.51
CA SER A 86 19.83 -9.40 17.83
C SER A 86 20.06 -7.95 18.22
N GLU A 87 20.39 -7.72 19.49
CA GLU A 87 20.69 -6.38 20.01
C GLU A 87 21.86 -5.72 19.28
N LYS A 88 22.86 -6.51 18.85
CA LYS A 88 24.02 -6.00 18.08
C LYS A 88 23.60 -5.48 16.71
N ILE A 89 22.77 -6.24 15.99
CA ILE A 89 22.25 -5.82 14.68
C ILE A 89 21.34 -4.61 14.85
N ASN A 90 20.47 -4.63 15.87
CA ASN A 90 19.61 -3.51 16.20
C ASN A 90 20.41 -2.22 16.45
N ARG A 91 21.46 -2.28 17.28
CA ARG A 91 22.27 -1.10 17.63
C ARG A 91 22.96 -0.50 16.41
N PHE A 92 23.29 -1.31 15.40
CA PHE A 92 23.92 -0.86 14.17
C PHE A 92 22.92 -0.33 13.13
N LEU A 93 21.82 -1.06 12.88
CA LEU A 93 20.86 -0.71 11.83
C LEU A 93 19.78 0.27 12.29
N ALA A 94 19.42 0.31 13.57
CA ALA A 94 18.36 1.18 14.05
C ALA A 94 18.62 2.66 13.76
N PRO A 95 19.83 3.22 14.00
CA PRO A 95 20.12 4.59 13.61
C PRO A 95 19.88 4.83 12.12
N LEU A 96 20.36 3.93 11.24
CA LEU A 96 20.17 4.05 9.79
C LEU A 96 18.68 4.09 9.40
N VAL A 97 17.88 3.17 9.97
CA VAL A 97 16.43 3.10 9.73
C VAL A 97 15.74 4.37 10.24
N TYR A 98 16.04 4.82 11.46
CA TYR A 98 15.42 6.02 12.03
C TYR A 98 15.85 7.32 11.36
N PHE A 99 17.08 7.42 10.83
CA PHE A 99 17.51 8.59 10.06
C PHE A 99 16.90 8.65 8.66
N THR A 100 16.69 7.50 8.03
CA THR A 100 16.11 7.41 6.68
C THR A 100 14.59 7.45 6.69
N TYR A 101 13.94 6.99 7.77
CA TYR A 101 12.50 7.00 7.91
C TYR A 101 11.81 8.37 7.79
N PRO A 102 12.32 9.51 8.30
CA PRO A 102 11.66 10.80 8.12
C PRO A 102 11.93 11.44 6.75
N VAL A 103 12.82 10.87 5.93
CA VAL A 103 13.17 11.45 4.63
C VAL A 103 11.93 11.47 3.72
N PRO A 104 11.63 12.61 3.05
CA PRO A 104 10.55 12.67 2.08
C PRO A 104 10.92 11.83 0.85
N LYS A 105 10.49 10.57 0.82
CA LYS A 105 10.85 9.61 -0.24
C LYS A 105 10.50 10.12 -1.63
N LEU A 106 9.40 10.87 -1.76
CA LEU A 106 9.01 11.49 -3.03
C LEU A 106 10.09 12.45 -3.58
N ALA A 107 10.84 13.15 -2.72
CA ALA A 107 11.94 14.01 -3.15
C ALA A 107 13.13 13.24 -3.72
N LEU A 108 13.22 11.93 -3.47
CA LEU A 108 14.25 11.06 -4.05
C LEU A 108 13.89 10.60 -5.46
N LEU A 109 12.67 10.88 -5.96
CA LEU A 109 12.19 10.43 -7.26
C LEU A 109 13.16 10.77 -8.41
N PRO A 110 13.68 12.01 -8.54
CA PRO A 110 14.62 12.33 -9.62
C PRO A 110 15.94 11.55 -9.52
N ILE A 111 16.44 11.32 -8.30
CA ILE A 111 17.67 10.55 -8.07
C ILE A 111 17.45 9.09 -8.49
N VAL A 112 16.33 8.49 -8.09
CA VAL A 112 15.98 7.13 -8.48
C VAL A 112 15.83 7.03 -10.01
N MET A 113 15.23 8.02 -10.66
CA MET A 113 15.13 8.06 -12.12
C MET A 113 16.48 8.21 -12.82
N LEU A 114 17.40 9.00 -12.27
CA LEU A 114 18.74 9.15 -12.84
C LEU A 114 19.55 7.85 -12.74
N LEU A 115 19.42 7.13 -11.62
CA LEU A 115 20.19 5.91 -11.36
C LEU A 115 19.60 4.67 -12.05
N PHE A 116 18.28 4.55 -12.07
CA PHE A 116 17.58 3.33 -12.53
C PHE A 116 16.77 3.53 -13.81
N GLY A 117 16.82 4.74 -14.38
CA GLY A 117 16.09 5.11 -15.58
C GLY A 117 14.60 5.38 -15.35
N LEU A 118 13.90 5.68 -16.44
CA LEU A 118 12.46 5.97 -16.46
C LEU A 118 11.59 4.71 -16.62
N GLY A 119 12.16 3.51 -16.69
CA GLY A 119 11.41 2.27 -16.83
C GLY A 119 10.75 1.76 -15.54
N GLU A 120 10.38 0.48 -15.50
CA GLU A 120 9.71 -0.19 -14.38
C GLU A 120 10.49 -0.14 -13.06
N ALA A 121 11.81 -0.21 -13.13
CA ALA A 121 12.67 -0.29 -11.95
C ALA A 121 12.49 0.92 -11.03
N SER A 122 12.44 2.15 -11.56
CA SER A 122 12.29 3.34 -10.73
C SER A 122 10.93 3.38 -10.01
N LYS A 123 9.86 2.89 -10.64
CA LYS A 123 8.51 2.83 -10.06
C LYS A 123 8.51 1.84 -8.90
N LEU A 124 9.00 0.63 -9.13
CA LEU A 124 9.08 -0.40 -8.10
C LEU A 124 9.96 0.02 -6.93
N ILE A 125 11.13 0.62 -7.19
CA ILE A 125 12.03 1.11 -6.13
C ILE A 125 11.33 2.17 -5.28
N MET A 126 10.59 3.10 -5.89
CA MET A 126 9.87 4.13 -5.14
C MET A 126 8.80 3.54 -4.25
N ILE A 127 8.04 2.55 -4.73
CA ILE A 127 7.07 1.82 -3.90
C ILE A 127 7.78 1.12 -2.74
N VAL A 128 8.90 0.44 -3.03
CA VAL A 128 9.69 -0.27 -2.01
C VAL A 128 10.21 0.68 -0.94
N LEU A 129 10.76 1.82 -1.32
CA LEU A 129 11.27 2.83 -0.38
C LEU A 129 10.21 3.38 0.59
N ILE A 130 8.94 3.38 0.20
CA ILE A 130 7.85 3.83 1.07
C ILE A 130 7.49 2.76 2.08
N ILE A 131 7.35 1.51 1.61
CA ILE A 131 6.76 0.44 2.39
C ILE A 131 7.81 -0.24 3.29
N VAL A 132 9.04 -0.44 2.78
CA VAL A 132 10.06 -1.29 3.42
C VAL A 132 10.41 -0.84 4.83
N PHE A 133 10.57 0.47 5.08
CA PHE A 133 10.97 0.95 6.41
C PHE A 133 9.87 0.77 7.44
N GLN A 134 8.60 0.99 7.06
CA GLN A 134 7.47 0.75 7.95
C GLN A 134 7.38 -0.74 8.33
N ILE A 135 7.62 -1.63 7.36
CA ILE A 135 7.68 -3.08 7.61
C ILE A 135 8.86 -3.42 8.54
N ILE A 136 10.07 -2.90 8.29
CA ILE A 136 11.25 -3.17 9.13
C ILE A 136 10.97 -2.80 10.59
N ILE A 137 10.48 -1.59 10.83
CA ILE A 137 10.22 -1.07 12.18
C ILE A 137 9.14 -1.94 12.86
N THR A 138 8.04 -2.21 12.16
CA THR A 138 6.93 -2.98 12.74
C THR A 138 7.34 -4.43 13.02
N ALA A 139 8.01 -5.09 12.08
CA ALA A 139 8.49 -6.45 12.25
C ALA A 139 9.50 -6.56 13.41
N ARG A 140 10.41 -5.59 13.55
CA ARG A 140 11.33 -5.50 14.68
C ARG A 140 10.60 -5.37 16.00
N ASP A 141 9.70 -4.40 16.10
CA ASP A 141 9.01 -4.08 17.36
C ASP A 141 8.12 -5.26 17.79
N ALA A 142 7.49 -5.95 16.83
CA ALA A 142 6.74 -7.17 17.08
C ALA A 142 7.60 -8.27 17.74
N VAL A 143 8.86 -8.44 17.33
CA VAL A 143 9.77 -9.41 17.95
C VAL A 143 10.19 -8.96 19.36
N ILE A 144 10.52 -7.68 19.53
CA ILE A 144 10.99 -7.11 20.81
C ILE A 144 9.90 -7.18 21.88
N ASN A 145 8.64 -7.02 21.48
CA ASN A 145 7.48 -7.02 22.39
C ASN A 145 7.11 -8.43 22.90
N ILE A 146 7.69 -9.50 22.35
CA ILE A 146 7.46 -10.86 22.85
C ILE A 146 8.17 -11.00 24.21
N PRO A 147 7.45 -11.41 25.29
CA PRO A 147 8.05 -11.58 26.62
C PRO A 147 9.26 -12.51 26.60
N GLN A 148 10.35 -12.09 27.25
CA GLN A 148 11.61 -12.87 27.26
C GLN A 148 11.43 -14.24 27.92
N GLU A 149 10.47 -14.37 28.82
CA GLU A 149 10.11 -15.61 29.51
C GLU A 149 9.73 -16.71 28.52
N ILE A 150 9.00 -16.37 27.44
CA ILE A 150 8.60 -17.32 26.40
C ILE A 150 9.83 -17.91 25.71
N PHE A 151 10.80 -17.05 25.37
CA PHE A 151 12.04 -17.49 24.75
C PHE A 151 12.89 -18.36 25.69
N ARG A 152 12.90 -18.06 27.00
CA ARG A 152 13.65 -18.85 27.99
C ARG A 152 13.02 -20.23 28.19
N SER A 153 11.70 -20.30 28.35
CA SER A 153 10.97 -21.57 28.51
C SER A 153 11.17 -22.51 27.33
N LEU A 154 11.09 -22.00 26.10
CA LEU A 154 11.27 -22.84 24.91
C LEU A 154 12.71 -23.29 24.70
N LYS A 155 13.70 -22.45 25.03
CA LYS A 155 15.10 -22.88 25.02
C LYS A 155 15.34 -24.00 26.03
N SER A 156 14.72 -23.95 27.21
CA SER A 156 14.78 -25.03 28.19
C SER A 156 14.13 -26.33 27.71
N LEU A 157 13.12 -26.24 26.85
CA LEU A 157 12.49 -27.39 26.19
C LEU A 157 13.27 -27.88 24.95
N GLY A 158 14.42 -27.28 24.63
CA GLY A 158 15.27 -27.67 23.51
C GLY A 158 14.84 -27.10 22.15
N ALA A 159 13.96 -26.10 22.12
CA ALA A 159 13.50 -25.52 20.86
C ALA A 159 14.65 -24.86 20.08
N GLY A 160 14.78 -25.22 18.81
CA GLY A 160 15.75 -24.63 17.90
C GLY A 160 15.37 -23.21 17.46
N LYS A 161 16.32 -22.47 16.89
CA LYS A 161 16.08 -21.09 16.38
C LYS A 161 14.98 -21.05 15.31
N LEU A 162 14.96 -22.04 14.42
CA LEU A 162 13.94 -22.17 13.37
C LEU A 162 12.55 -22.47 13.95
N GLN A 163 12.49 -23.25 15.03
CA GLN A 163 11.24 -23.58 15.70
C GLN A 163 10.66 -22.36 16.41
N ILE A 164 11.48 -21.63 17.17
CA ILE A 164 11.10 -20.36 17.81
C ILE A 164 10.60 -19.35 16.75
N PHE A 165 11.27 -19.31 15.61
CA PHE A 165 10.89 -18.45 14.50
C PHE A 165 9.51 -18.81 13.94
N ALA A 166 9.31 -20.07 13.54
CA ALA A 166 8.10 -20.52 12.86
C ALA A 166 6.88 -20.58 13.79
N GLU A 167 7.06 -20.91 15.08
CA GLU A 167 5.96 -21.13 16.02
C GLU A 167 5.58 -19.88 16.82
N ILE A 168 6.49 -18.91 16.99
CA ILE A 168 6.21 -17.71 17.78
C ILE A 168 6.41 -16.45 16.95
N ILE A 169 7.64 -16.22 16.49
CA ILE A 169 7.99 -14.91 15.93
C ILE A 169 7.13 -14.63 14.71
N PHE A 170 7.07 -15.56 13.77
CA PHE A 170 6.33 -15.39 12.53
C PHE A 170 4.81 -15.23 12.80
N PRO A 171 4.13 -16.11 13.55
CA PRO A 171 2.70 -15.91 13.86
C PRO A 171 2.39 -14.63 14.62
N ALA A 172 3.22 -14.27 15.61
CA ALA A 172 2.98 -13.09 16.45
C ALA A 172 3.11 -11.78 15.67
N SER A 173 4.06 -11.71 14.74
CA SER A 173 4.37 -10.49 13.98
C SER A 173 3.64 -10.36 12.64
N LEU A 174 3.09 -11.46 12.10
CA LEU A 174 2.41 -11.48 10.81
C LEU A 174 1.27 -10.45 10.72
N SER A 175 0.40 -10.39 11.73
CA SER A 175 -0.74 -9.45 11.74
C SER A 175 -0.29 -7.99 11.84
N GLU A 176 0.77 -7.72 12.61
CA GLU A 176 1.35 -6.39 12.72
C GLU A 176 1.98 -5.94 11.40
N VAL A 177 2.73 -6.83 10.73
CA VAL A 177 3.31 -6.58 9.40
C VAL A 177 2.24 -6.35 8.35
N LEU A 178 1.16 -7.13 8.35
CA LEU A 178 0.03 -6.94 7.42
C LEU A 178 -0.68 -5.61 7.68
N THR A 179 -0.85 -5.23 8.94
CA THR A 179 -1.41 -3.93 9.33
C THR A 179 -0.51 -2.78 8.84
N ALA A 180 0.80 -2.87 9.05
CA ALA A 180 1.77 -1.90 8.56
C ALA A 180 1.75 -1.76 7.03
N THR A 181 1.67 -2.89 6.33
CA THR A 181 1.57 -2.92 4.86
C THR A 181 0.30 -2.23 4.39
N ARG A 182 -0.82 -2.47 5.06
CA ARG A 182 -2.12 -1.85 4.77
C ARG A 182 -2.10 -0.34 4.97
N LEU A 183 -1.48 0.13 6.05
CA LEU A 183 -1.32 1.56 6.32
C LEU A 183 -0.43 2.24 5.26
N ALA A 184 0.66 1.57 4.84
CA ALA A 184 1.55 2.09 3.81
C ALA A 184 0.93 2.11 2.41
N LEU A 185 -0.12 1.32 2.15
CA LEU A 185 -0.74 1.17 0.85
C LEU A 185 -1.29 2.50 0.30
N GLY A 186 -1.95 3.31 1.14
CA GLY A 186 -2.48 4.61 0.71
C GLY A 186 -1.38 5.56 0.20
N THR A 187 -0.25 5.60 0.91
CA THR A 187 0.92 6.38 0.48
C THR A 187 1.60 5.79 -0.75
N ALA A 188 1.63 4.46 -0.87
CA ALA A 188 2.20 3.77 -2.03
C ALA A 188 1.42 4.05 -3.31
N VAL A 189 0.08 4.02 -3.26
CA VAL A 189 -0.79 4.36 -4.40
C VAL A 189 -0.58 5.82 -4.82
N SER A 190 -0.48 6.73 -3.84
CA SER A 190 -0.25 8.16 -4.11
C SER A 190 1.09 8.39 -4.81
N ILE A 191 2.16 7.72 -4.37
CA ILE A 191 3.47 7.88 -5.00
C ILE A 191 3.55 7.13 -6.33
N LEU A 192 2.86 6.00 -6.48
CA LEU A 192 2.74 5.32 -7.77
C LEU A 192 2.19 6.28 -8.83
N PHE A 193 1.08 6.98 -8.53
CA PHE A 193 0.51 8.00 -9.42
C PHE A 193 1.57 8.99 -9.91
N PHE A 194 2.37 9.55 -9.00
CA PHE A 194 3.45 10.47 -9.35
C PHE A 194 4.53 9.77 -10.19
N THR A 195 4.96 8.57 -9.82
CA THR A 195 6.03 7.87 -10.53
C THR A 195 5.62 7.47 -11.95
N GLU A 196 4.35 7.13 -12.16
CA GLU A 196 3.78 6.79 -13.46
C GLU A 196 3.51 8.02 -14.33
N THR A 197 3.64 9.23 -13.80
CA THR A 197 3.54 10.45 -14.61
C THR A 197 4.78 10.63 -15.51
N PHE A 198 5.90 9.99 -15.18
CA PHE A 198 7.18 10.22 -15.85
C PHE A 198 7.69 8.99 -16.60
N GLY A 199 7.81 9.14 -17.93
CA GLY A 199 8.53 8.21 -18.80
C GLY A 199 7.98 6.79 -18.82
N THR A 200 6.66 6.62 -18.72
CA THR A 200 5.98 5.35 -18.92
C THR A 200 4.85 5.49 -19.94
N GLU A 201 4.55 4.40 -20.63
CA GLU A 201 3.46 4.32 -21.62
C GLU A 201 2.19 3.67 -21.02
N TYR A 202 2.35 2.95 -19.90
CA TYR A 202 1.27 2.21 -19.24
C TYR A 202 1.22 2.55 -17.76
N GLY A 203 0.02 2.58 -17.19
CA GLY A 203 -0.23 2.94 -15.79
C GLY A 203 -1.36 3.94 -15.65
N MET A 204 -2.07 3.86 -14.52
CA MET A 204 -3.18 4.73 -14.19
C MET A 204 -2.74 6.17 -13.94
N GLY A 205 -1.55 6.39 -13.37
CA GLY A 205 -0.99 7.73 -13.20
C GLY A 205 -0.71 8.40 -14.55
N TYR A 206 -0.15 7.66 -15.50
CA TYR A 206 0.00 8.11 -16.88
C TYR A 206 -1.36 8.46 -17.50
N PHE A 207 -2.33 7.55 -17.42
CA PHE A 207 -3.66 7.74 -18.00
C PHE A 207 -4.38 8.99 -17.45
N ILE A 208 -4.32 9.21 -16.13
CA ILE A 208 -4.91 10.39 -15.48
C ILE A 208 -4.23 11.67 -15.97
N MET A 209 -2.89 11.69 -16.01
CA MET A 209 -2.14 12.86 -16.46
C MET A 209 -2.38 13.17 -17.94
N ASP A 210 -2.42 12.14 -18.77
CA ASP A 210 -2.68 12.22 -20.19
C ASP A 210 -4.10 12.73 -20.49
N ALA A 211 -5.11 12.26 -19.75
CA ALA A 211 -6.46 12.80 -19.81
C ALA A 211 -6.54 14.27 -19.35
N TRP A 212 -5.80 14.62 -18.29
CA TRP A 212 -5.68 16.01 -17.80
C TRP A 212 -5.07 16.94 -18.85
N MET A 213 -3.98 16.53 -19.50
CA MET A 213 -3.33 17.30 -20.56
C MET A 213 -4.23 17.50 -21.79
N ARG A 214 -5.09 16.53 -22.09
CA ARG A 214 -6.13 16.65 -23.14
C ARG A 214 -7.37 17.44 -22.71
N VAL A 215 -7.44 17.91 -21.46
CA VAL A 215 -8.63 18.57 -20.91
C VAL A 215 -9.86 17.63 -20.93
N ASN A 216 -9.65 16.32 -21.00
CA ASN A 216 -10.71 15.33 -20.91
C ASN A 216 -10.95 14.97 -19.44
N TYR A 217 -11.73 15.81 -18.76
CA TYR A 217 -12.04 15.62 -17.34
C TYR A 217 -12.86 14.35 -17.08
N LEU A 218 -13.68 13.88 -18.03
CA LEU A 218 -14.42 12.63 -17.84
C LEU A 218 -13.48 11.42 -17.72
N ASP A 219 -12.49 11.33 -18.60
CA ASP A 219 -11.47 10.26 -18.55
C ASP A 219 -10.56 10.44 -17.33
N MET A 220 -10.19 11.68 -16.99
CA MET A 220 -9.36 11.98 -15.82
C MET A 220 -10.02 11.49 -14.52
N TYR A 221 -11.28 11.85 -14.29
CA TYR A 221 -12.02 11.39 -13.10
C TYR A 221 -12.29 9.89 -13.14
N ALA A 222 -12.56 9.30 -14.31
CA ALA A 222 -12.66 7.85 -14.45
C ALA A 222 -11.38 7.15 -14.00
N GLY A 223 -10.21 7.66 -14.42
CA GLY A 223 -8.91 7.16 -13.99
C GLY A 223 -8.70 7.25 -12.48
N ILE A 224 -9.03 8.38 -11.86
CA ILE A 224 -8.93 8.59 -10.42
C ILE A 224 -9.81 7.60 -9.65
N VAL A 225 -11.05 7.40 -10.11
CA VAL A 225 -12.00 6.45 -9.49
C VAL A 225 -11.48 5.02 -9.58
N VAL A 226 -10.99 4.59 -10.76
CA VAL A 226 -10.44 3.24 -10.95
C VAL A 226 -9.20 3.02 -10.08
N LEU A 227 -8.26 3.98 -10.04
CA LEU A 227 -7.06 3.87 -9.20
C LEU A 227 -7.42 3.82 -7.70
N SER A 228 -8.40 4.62 -7.27
CA SER A 228 -8.91 4.61 -5.89
C SER A 228 -9.57 3.28 -5.55
N PHE A 229 -10.37 2.73 -6.48
CA PHE A 229 -11.01 1.43 -6.32
C PHE A 229 -9.99 0.30 -6.23
N MET A 230 -8.93 0.34 -7.04
CA MET A 230 -7.82 -0.62 -6.95
C MET A 230 -7.14 -0.57 -5.57
N GLY A 231 -6.85 0.63 -5.06
CA GLY A 231 -6.30 0.80 -3.71
C GLY A 231 -7.21 0.21 -2.63
N PHE A 232 -8.52 0.46 -2.73
CA PHE A 232 -9.52 -0.11 -1.82
C PHE A 232 -9.60 -1.64 -1.91
N CYS A 233 -9.57 -2.21 -3.12
CA CYS A 233 -9.56 -3.66 -3.33
C CYS A 233 -8.31 -4.30 -2.70
N LEU A 234 -7.13 -3.71 -2.88
CA LEU A 234 -5.90 -4.22 -2.27
C LEU A 234 -5.93 -4.08 -0.75
N PHE A 235 -6.42 -2.96 -0.22
CA PHE A 235 -6.62 -2.77 1.21
C PHE A 235 -7.52 -3.88 1.80
N THR A 236 -8.64 -4.14 1.15
CA THR A 236 -9.61 -5.16 1.56
C THR A 236 -9.03 -6.57 1.43
N ALA A 237 -8.26 -6.84 0.38
CA ALA A 237 -7.56 -8.11 0.22
C ALA A 237 -6.57 -8.36 1.36
N LEU A 238 -5.79 -7.35 1.75
CA LEU A 238 -4.87 -7.45 2.90
C LEU A 238 -5.63 -7.65 4.21
N ASP A 239 -6.79 -7.03 4.40
CA ASP A 239 -7.64 -7.23 5.58
C ASP A 239 -8.24 -8.64 5.65
N LEU A 240 -8.68 -9.18 4.52
CA LEU A 240 -9.17 -10.56 4.45
C LEU A 240 -8.06 -11.58 4.72
N ILE A 241 -6.85 -11.34 4.20
CA ILE A 241 -5.68 -12.17 4.46
C ILE A 241 -5.34 -12.17 5.96
N ASP A 242 -5.29 -10.98 6.57
CA ASP A 242 -5.01 -10.80 8.00
C ASP A 242 -6.06 -11.50 8.87
N ASN A 243 -7.37 -11.33 8.61
CA ASN A 243 -8.43 -11.98 9.38
C ASN A 243 -8.41 -13.51 9.28
N ARG A 244 -8.03 -14.08 8.12
CA ARG A 244 -7.89 -15.53 7.98
C ARG A 244 -6.70 -16.08 8.77
N LEU A 245 -5.57 -15.39 8.72
CA LEU A 245 -4.32 -15.81 9.37
C LEU A 245 -4.35 -15.58 10.89
N SER A 246 -5.07 -14.56 11.36
CA SER A 246 -5.19 -14.19 12.78
C SER A 246 -6.34 -14.89 13.51
N SER A 247 -7.02 -15.87 12.90
CA SER A 247 -8.15 -16.61 13.48
C SER A 247 -7.85 -17.38 14.78
N TRP A 248 -6.59 -17.42 15.21
CA TRP A 248 -6.11 -18.08 16.43
C TRP A 248 -5.92 -17.13 17.62
N ARG A 249 -6.05 -15.81 17.41
CA ARG A 249 -6.15 -14.80 18.48
C ARG A 249 -7.57 -14.72 19.02
#